data_AF-A0AAV9ZVF4-F1
#
_entry.id   AF-A0AAV9ZVF4-F1
#
_cell.length_a   1.000
_cell.length_b   1.000
_cell.length_c   1.000
_cell.angle_alpha   90.00
_cell.angle_beta   90.00
_cell.angle_gamma   90.00
#
_symmetry.space_group_name_H-M   'P 1'
#
loop_
_entity.id
_entity.type
_entity.pdbx_description
1 polymer ?
#
loop_
_entity_poly.entity_id
_entity_poly.type
_entity_poly.pdbx_seq_one_letter_code
_entity_poly.pdbx_strand_id
1 'polypeptide(L)'
;MRSDPPFPNDIPTHPLLVIDYELVKNGDKTELERLWTAGTTLGFWYLKNHGVNEEEVDGMFDVGAETVALPLEEKMKYEQGDDGLSFGYKAAGANVVDAAGTKDNTQFINIATDDALAWPDTARRTYPSSVNARMASTIAPFVEKSLAVNDTLIDAFNEKLGLPRGALLNLHPRHEFSGSATRITYSPPRLDHDVRTAISAHTDFGSMTFLHNRLGGLQVLVPGAEEWQYVKPIPGHAICNIGDAMVIFSGGILRSNIHRVVNPPGAQGSFDRYSLVYFTRPADTVILRALRDDSDLIAEAVAQSSESQKFDTGVTALEWLTRRVKNRRAANQKARVIPTQKGEGEAWLKSGGTEHTTRAL
;
A
#
# COMPACT_ATOMS: atom_id res chain seq x y z
N MET A 1 -13.62 -23.33 9.54
CA MET A 1 -13.06 -22.06 10.04
C MET A 1 -11.64 -22.32 10.52
N ARG A 2 -10.65 -21.68 9.89
CA ARG A 2 -9.25 -21.74 10.32
C ARG A 2 -9.13 -20.92 11.61
N SER A 3 -8.76 -21.54 12.73
CA SER A 3 -8.52 -20.81 13.99
C SER A 3 -7.08 -20.30 14.00
N ASP A 4 -6.88 -19.06 13.59
CA ASP A 4 -5.57 -18.42 13.70
C ASP A 4 -5.23 -18.22 15.20
N PRO A 5 -3.97 -18.44 15.62
CA PRO A 5 -3.61 -18.26 17.02
C PRO A 5 -3.72 -16.77 17.42
N PRO A 6 -4.02 -16.48 18.69
CA PRO A 6 -4.21 -15.11 19.14
C PRO A 6 -2.93 -14.30 18.95
N PHE A 7 -3.09 -13.01 18.64
CA PHE A 7 -1.98 -12.07 18.62
C PHE A 7 -1.39 -11.95 20.05
N PRO A 8 -0.05 -11.99 20.23
CA PRO A 8 0.56 -11.94 21.56
C PRO A 8 0.24 -10.63 22.30
N ASN A 9 0.03 -10.71 23.62
CA ASN A 9 -0.34 -9.55 24.45
C ASN A 9 0.87 -8.85 25.10
N ASP A 10 2.05 -9.43 24.96
CA ASP A 10 3.31 -9.02 25.60
C ASP A 10 4.26 -8.26 24.64
N ILE A 11 3.80 -7.95 23.42
CA ILE A 11 4.57 -7.21 22.44
C ILE A 11 4.05 -5.77 22.27
N PRO A 12 4.93 -4.77 22.08
CA PRO A 12 4.51 -3.40 21.84
C PRO A 12 3.66 -3.28 20.57
N THR A 13 2.46 -2.73 20.71
CA THR A 13 1.57 -2.38 19.60
C THR A 13 1.30 -0.90 19.56
N HIS A 14 1.18 -0.33 18.37
CA HIS A 14 0.73 1.04 18.22
C HIS A 14 -0.81 1.12 18.24
N PRO A 15 -1.42 1.92 19.13
CA PRO A 15 -2.87 2.05 19.21
C PRO A 15 -3.40 2.99 18.11
N LEU A 16 -3.68 2.44 16.93
CA LEU A 16 -4.31 3.21 15.86
C LEU A 16 -5.71 3.69 16.27
N LEU A 17 -6.08 4.87 15.76
CA LEU A 17 -7.46 5.34 15.84
C LEU A 17 -8.37 4.37 15.08
N VAL A 18 -9.49 4.00 15.69
CA VAL A 18 -10.58 3.28 15.00
C VAL A 18 -11.54 4.31 14.43
N ILE A 19 -11.78 4.23 13.12
CA ILE A 19 -12.71 5.07 12.36
C ILE A 19 -13.91 4.23 11.90
N ASP A 20 -15.11 4.78 12.01
CA ASP A 20 -16.37 4.21 11.57
C ASP A 20 -16.76 4.74 10.18
N TYR A 21 -16.69 3.87 9.18
CA TYR A 21 -16.95 4.24 7.78
C TYR A 21 -18.36 4.84 7.58
N GLU A 22 -19.38 4.27 8.21
CA GLU A 22 -20.76 4.73 8.02
C GLU A 22 -20.98 6.11 8.65
N LEU A 23 -20.29 6.44 9.74
CA LEU A 23 -20.34 7.79 10.31
C LEU A 23 -19.66 8.82 9.39
N VAL A 24 -18.48 8.48 8.83
CA VAL A 24 -17.81 9.33 7.84
C VAL A 24 -18.72 9.55 6.62
N LYS A 25 -19.29 8.48 6.07
CA LYS A 25 -20.20 8.53 4.92
C LYS A 25 -21.45 9.38 5.16
N ASN A 26 -21.94 9.42 6.39
CA ASN A 26 -23.07 10.24 6.79
C ASN A 26 -22.69 11.68 7.20
N GLY A 27 -21.42 12.06 7.07
CA GLY A 27 -20.93 13.40 7.38
C GLY A 27 -20.89 13.72 8.87
N ASP A 28 -20.73 12.71 9.74
CA ASP A 28 -20.58 12.94 11.17
C ASP A 28 -19.31 13.76 11.44
N LYS A 29 -19.50 14.96 12.01
CA LYS A 29 -18.40 15.91 12.22
C LYS A 29 -17.33 15.37 13.18
N THR A 30 -17.73 14.63 14.20
CA THR A 30 -16.79 14.10 15.20
C THR A 30 -15.90 13.05 14.54
N GLU A 31 -16.50 12.18 13.73
CA GLU A 31 -15.76 11.14 13.03
C GLU A 31 -14.87 11.70 11.91
N LEU A 32 -15.31 12.75 11.22
CA LEU A 32 -14.49 13.48 10.26
C LEU A 32 -13.25 14.12 10.92
N GLU A 33 -13.38 14.71 12.12
CA GLU A 33 -12.22 15.21 12.86
C GLU A 33 -11.29 14.08 13.32
N ARG A 34 -11.86 12.93 13.69
CA ARG A 34 -11.08 11.74 14.07
C ARG A 34 -10.29 11.18 12.90
N LEU A 35 -10.92 11.09 11.72
CA LEU A 35 -10.27 10.70 10.47
C LEU A 35 -9.18 11.71 10.08
N TRP A 36 -9.47 13.01 10.19
CA TRP A 36 -8.51 14.07 9.95
C TRP A 36 -7.29 13.95 10.87
N THR A 37 -7.50 13.71 12.15
CA THR A 37 -6.44 13.46 13.13
C THR A 37 -5.60 12.24 12.73
N ALA A 38 -6.24 11.14 12.33
CA ALA A 38 -5.53 9.96 11.86
C ALA A 38 -4.65 10.24 10.64
N GLY A 39 -5.19 10.96 9.64
CA GLY A 39 -4.49 11.30 8.40
C GLY A 39 -3.35 12.32 8.55
N THR A 40 -3.45 13.25 9.51
CA THR A 40 -2.47 14.34 9.71
C THR A 40 -1.39 14.04 10.75
N THR A 41 -1.58 13.00 11.56
CA THR A 41 -0.59 12.57 12.56
C THR A 41 0.23 11.39 12.04
N LEU A 42 -0.25 10.17 12.25
CA LEU A 42 0.45 8.96 11.83
C LEU A 42 0.17 8.58 10.38
N GLY A 43 -0.97 8.96 9.81
CA GLY A 43 -1.37 8.52 8.48
C GLY A 43 -1.88 7.08 8.42
N PHE A 44 -2.22 6.47 9.56
CA PHE A 44 -2.74 5.11 9.69
C PHE A 44 -3.96 5.08 10.63
N TRP A 45 -4.95 4.24 10.31
CA TRP A 45 -6.12 3.98 11.15
C TRP A 45 -6.69 2.59 10.93
N TYR A 46 -7.48 2.09 11.88
CA TYR A 46 -8.43 1.01 11.61
C TYR A 46 -9.72 1.59 11.07
N LEU A 47 -10.34 0.91 10.11
CA LEU A 47 -11.66 1.24 9.59
C LEU A 47 -12.61 0.08 9.88
N LYS A 48 -13.77 0.36 10.49
CA LYS A 48 -14.86 -0.61 10.69
C LYS A 48 -16.10 -0.19 9.91
N ASN A 49 -17.07 -1.09 9.84
CA ASN A 49 -18.37 -0.86 9.17
C ASN A 49 -18.24 -0.48 7.68
N HIS A 50 -17.14 -0.85 7.01
CA HIS A 50 -16.87 -0.50 5.62
C HIS A 50 -17.58 -1.40 4.59
N GLY A 51 -18.41 -2.36 5.03
CA GLY A 51 -19.24 -3.19 4.16
C GLY A 51 -18.53 -4.32 3.39
N VAL A 52 -17.23 -4.52 3.60
CA VAL A 52 -16.51 -5.73 3.14
C VAL A 52 -16.49 -6.70 4.31
N ASN A 53 -17.22 -7.82 4.19
CA ASN A 53 -17.33 -8.78 5.27
C ASN A 53 -16.18 -9.82 5.25
N GLU A 54 -16.08 -10.65 6.29
CA GLU A 54 -15.03 -11.66 6.39
C GLU A 54 -15.11 -12.68 5.26
N GLU A 55 -16.30 -13.11 4.82
CA GLU A 55 -16.45 -14.08 3.72
C GLU A 55 -15.89 -13.55 2.39
N GLU A 56 -16.03 -12.25 2.12
CA GLU A 56 -15.45 -11.61 0.93
C GLU A 56 -13.93 -11.54 1.00
N VAL A 57 -13.37 -11.20 2.17
CA VAL A 57 -11.92 -11.21 2.40
C VAL A 57 -11.37 -12.64 2.28
N ASP A 58 -12.09 -13.63 2.82
CA ASP A 58 -11.78 -15.05 2.74
C ASP A 58 -11.74 -15.52 1.28
N GLY A 59 -12.73 -15.15 0.48
CA GLY A 59 -12.74 -15.45 -0.95
C GLY A 59 -11.52 -14.88 -1.68
N MET A 60 -11.08 -13.67 -1.32
CA MET A 60 -9.87 -13.07 -1.87
C MET A 60 -8.58 -13.77 -1.40
N PHE A 61 -8.54 -14.28 -0.17
CA PHE A 61 -7.44 -15.13 0.28
C PHE A 61 -7.42 -16.48 -0.42
N ASP A 62 -8.58 -17.07 -0.71
CA ASP A 62 -8.70 -18.30 -1.48
C ASP A 62 -8.14 -18.10 -2.91
N VAL A 63 -8.43 -16.98 -3.56
CA VAL A 63 -7.80 -16.61 -4.85
C VAL A 63 -6.28 -16.63 -4.73
N GLY A 64 -5.73 -16.06 -3.64
CA GLY A 64 -4.30 -16.08 -3.37
C GLY A 64 -3.74 -17.49 -3.18
N ALA A 65 -4.41 -18.30 -2.37
CA ALA A 65 -4.00 -19.67 -2.08
C ALA A 65 -4.03 -20.56 -3.33
N GLU A 66 -5.12 -20.49 -4.11
CA GLU A 66 -5.27 -21.16 -5.40
C GLU A 66 -4.17 -20.72 -6.37
N THR A 67 -3.88 -19.43 -6.44
CA THR A 67 -2.81 -18.89 -7.29
C THR A 67 -1.45 -19.40 -6.87
N VAL A 68 -1.13 -19.40 -5.57
CA VAL A 68 0.18 -19.90 -5.06
C VAL A 68 0.35 -21.39 -5.32
N ALA A 69 -0.74 -22.18 -5.23
CA ALA A 69 -0.75 -23.61 -5.47
C ALA A 69 -0.53 -24.02 -6.93
N LEU A 70 -0.69 -23.11 -7.89
CA LEU A 70 -0.36 -23.38 -9.29
C LEU A 70 1.13 -23.73 -9.48
N PRO A 71 1.47 -24.60 -10.46
CA PRO A 71 2.86 -24.85 -10.83
C PRO A 71 3.61 -23.54 -11.11
N LEU A 72 4.88 -23.46 -10.72
CA LEU A 72 5.68 -22.24 -10.90
C LEU A 72 5.69 -21.79 -12.37
N GLU A 73 5.83 -22.73 -13.31
CA GLU A 73 5.80 -22.44 -14.74
C GLU A 73 4.50 -21.76 -15.19
N GLU A 74 3.35 -22.18 -14.65
CA GLU A 74 2.06 -21.56 -14.95
C GLU A 74 1.96 -20.14 -14.39
N LYS A 75 2.48 -19.91 -13.17
CA LYS A 75 2.48 -18.58 -12.55
C LYS A 75 3.41 -17.62 -13.28
N MET A 76 4.57 -18.09 -13.72
CA MET A 76 5.60 -17.27 -14.36
C MET A 76 5.19 -16.76 -15.75
N LYS A 77 4.22 -17.39 -16.43
CA LYS A 77 3.60 -16.83 -17.66
C LYS A 77 2.98 -15.44 -17.43
N TYR A 78 2.61 -15.15 -16.18
CA TYR A 78 1.97 -13.90 -15.78
C TYR A 78 2.88 -13.05 -14.90
N GLU A 79 4.21 -13.23 -14.97
CA GLU A 79 5.14 -12.44 -14.17
C GLU A 79 4.99 -10.93 -14.48
N GLN A 80 5.21 -10.11 -13.46
CA GLN A 80 4.96 -8.67 -13.54
C GLN A 80 6.01 -7.89 -14.35
N GLY A 81 7.14 -8.51 -14.69
CA GLY A 81 8.26 -7.87 -15.35
C GLY A 81 9.10 -6.97 -14.45
N ASP A 82 10.11 -6.38 -15.08
CA ASP A 82 11.02 -5.38 -14.50
C ASP A 82 10.73 -3.97 -15.05
N ASP A 83 9.61 -3.78 -15.75
CA ASP A 83 9.25 -2.56 -16.48
C ASP A 83 8.55 -1.49 -15.62
N GLY A 84 8.12 -1.85 -14.41
CA GLY A 84 7.62 -0.93 -13.38
C GLY A 84 6.10 -0.82 -13.23
N LEU A 85 5.29 -1.44 -14.09
CA LEU A 85 3.81 -1.38 -13.99
C LEU A 85 3.25 -2.26 -12.85
N SER A 86 4.04 -3.20 -12.33
CA SER A 86 3.75 -4.06 -11.16
C SER A 86 2.41 -4.82 -11.18
N PHE A 87 1.76 -5.03 -12.32
CA PHE A 87 0.61 -5.93 -12.39
C PHE A 87 1.07 -7.37 -12.64
N GLY A 88 0.29 -8.37 -12.26
CA GLY A 88 0.66 -9.79 -12.44
C GLY A 88 1.38 -10.41 -11.24
N TYR A 89 1.95 -11.58 -11.47
CA TYR A 89 2.57 -12.42 -10.46
C TYR A 89 4.01 -11.95 -10.15
N LYS A 90 4.39 -12.07 -8.88
CA LYS A 90 5.77 -11.91 -8.42
C LYS A 90 6.17 -13.15 -7.64
N ALA A 91 7.28 -13.76 -8.04
CA ALA A 91 7.87 -14.93 -7.39
C ALA A 91 8.67 -14.56 -6.13
N ALA A 92 8.84 -15.51 -5.21
CA ALA A 92 9.74 -15.34 -4.08
C ALA A 92 11.17 -15.03 -4.53
N GLY A 93 11.81 -14.08 -3.86
CA GLY A 93 13.18 -13.65 -4.12
C GLY A 93 13.39 -12.73 -5.33
N ALA A 94 12.31 -12.20 -5.91
CA ALA A 94 12.42 -11.22 -7.01
C ALA A 94 12.75 -9.79 -6.53
N ASN A 95 12.48 -9.46 -5.26
CA ASN A 95 12.80 -8.14 -4.68
C ASN A 95 13.91 -8.25 -3.63
N VAL A 96 14.60 -7.12 -3.41
CA VAL A 96 15.57 -6.94 -2.34
C VAL A 96 14.94 -6.17 -1.18
N VAL A 97 15.16 -6.62 0.06
CA VAL A 97 14.49 -6.11 1.27
C VAL A 97 15.39 -5.38 2.26
N ASP A 98 16.70 -5.34 2.00
CA ASP A 98 17.67 -4.59 2.80
C ASP A 98 18.91 -4.20 1.98
N ALA A 99 19.77 -3.35 2.56
CA ALA A 99 21.01 -2.92 1.96
C ALA A 99 22.04 -4.06 1.76
N ALA A 100 21.86 -5.20 2.42
CA ALA A 100 22.71 -6.38 2.26
C ALA A 100 22.35 -7.20 1.01
N GLY A 101 21.30 -6.83 0.28
CA GLY A 101 20.85 -7.57 -0.90
C GLY A 101 20.00 -8.78 -0.55
N THR A 102 19.48 -8.89 0.68
CA THR A 102 18.63 -10.01 1.08
C THR A 102 17.39 -10.05 0.19
N LYS A 103 17.09 -11.24 -0.32
CA LYS A 103 15.92 -11.50 -1.14
C LYS A 103 14.69 -11.75 -0.25
N ASP A 104 13.55 -11.21 -0.66
CA ASP A 104 12.29 -11.55 0.00
C ASP A 104 11.88 -13.01 -0.19
N ASN A 105 10.98 -13.49 0.66
CA ASN A 105 10.39 -14.84 0.59
C ASN A 105 8.91 -14.81 0.20
N THR A 106 8.39 -13.63 -0.15
CA THR A 106 6.98 -13.41 -0.40
C THR A 106 6.64 -13.71 -1.86
N GLN A 107 5.42 -14.17 -2.11
CA GLN A 107 4.83 -14.19 -3.44
C GLN A 107 3.64 -13.24 -3.44
N PHE A 108 3.34 -12.61 -4.57
CA PHE A 108 2.08 -11.87 -4.69
C PHE A 108 1.52 -11.93 -6.09
N ILE A 109 0.23 -11.66 -6.19
CA ILE A 109 -0.49 -11.39 -7.44
C ILE A 109 -1.11 -10.00 -7.34
N ASN A 110 -0.83 -9.14 -8.31
CA ASN A 110 -1.44 -7.81 -8.44
C ASN A 110 -2.43 -7.82 -9.59
N ILE A 111 -3.70 -7.60 -9.29
CA ILE A 111 -4.78 -7.52 -10.26
C ILE A 111 -5.09 -6.05 -10.47
N ALA A 112 -4.99 -5.58 -11.71
CA ALA A 112 -5.23 -4.19 -12.07
C ALA A 112 -6.71 -3.88 -11.87
N THR A 113 -7.00 -2.70 -11.31
CA THR A 113 -8.39 -2.23 -11.19
C THR A 113 -9.06 -2.15 -12.56
N ASP A 114 -8.30 -1.71 -13.57
CA ASP A 114 -8.79 -1.56 -14.94
C ASP A 114 -9.26 -2.90 -15.53
N ASP A 115 -8.51 -4.00 -15.30
CA ASP A 115 -8.90 -5.33 -15.76
C ASP A 115 -10.06 -5.93 -14.95
N ALA A 116 -10.12 -5.65 -13.63
CA ALA A 116 -11.22 -6.11 -12.79
C ALA A 116 -12.56 -5.46 -13.19
N LEU A 117 -12.55 -4.17 -13.54
CA LEU A 117 -13.74 -3.42 -13.96
C LEU A 117 -14.13 -3.66 -15.42
N ALA A 118 -13.17 -3.99 -16.30
CA ALA A 118 -13.43 -4.28 -17.71
C ALA A 118 -13.89 -5.73 -17.96
N TRP A 119 -13.78 -6.62 -16.98
CA TRP A 119 -14.09 -8.04 -17.15
C TRP A 119 -15.48 -8.27 -17.77
N PRO A 120 -15.62 -9.13 -18.80
CA PRO A 120 -14.65 -10.12 -19.30
C PRO A 120 -13.63 -9.63 -20.32
N ASP A 121 -13.65 -8.34 -20.68
CA ASP A 121 -12.67 -7.77 -21.60
C ASP A 121 -11.31 -7.60 -20.91
N THR A 122 -10.24 -7.60 -21.71
CA THR A 122 -8.89 -7.34 -21.22
C THR A 122 -8.55 -5.86 -21.45
N ALA A 123 -8.30 -5.12 -20.37
CA ALA A 123 -7.92 -3.72 -20.43
C ALA A 123 -6.39 -3.55 -20.54
N ARG A 124 -5.63 -4.25 -19.69
CA ARG A 124 -4.18 -4.19 -19.64
C ARG A 124 -3.53 -5.55 -19.83
N ARG A 125 -4.00 -6.59 -19.14
CA ARG A 125 -3.35 -7.91 -19.20
C ARG A 125 -4.27 -9.06 -18.81
N THR A 126 -3.80 -10.26 -19.13
CA THR A 126 -4.39 -11.52 -18.68
C THR A 126 -3.79 -11.99 -17.34
N TYR A 127 -4.50 -12.89 -16.66
CA TYR A 127 -4.12 -13.46 -15.36
C TYR A 127 -4.17 -14.99 -15.33
N PRO A 128 -3.56 -15.65 -14.31
CA PRO A 128 -3.69 -17.08 -14.11
C PRO A 128 -5.15 -17.55 -14.02
N SER A 129 -5.38 -18.84 -14.30
CA SER A 129 -6.72 -19.44 -14.27
C SER A 129 -7.44 -19.26 -12.93
N SER A 130 -6.72 -19.31 -11.81
CA SER A 130 -7.24 -19.05 -10.46
C SER A 130 -7.84 -17.65 -10.31
N VAL A 131 -7.23 -16.64 -10.93
CA VAL A 131 -7.73 -15.26 -10.92
C VAL A 131 -8.93 -15.13 -11.86
N ASN A 132 -8.81 -15.60 -13.10
CA ASN A 132 -9.88 -15.48 -14.11
C ASN A 132 -11.17 -16.17 -13.66
N ALA A 133 -11.06 -17.35 -13.04
CA ALA A 133 -12.20 -18.11 -12.52
C ALA A 133 -12.96 -17.38 -11.39
N ARG A 134 -12.30 -16.44 -10.71
CA ARG A 134 -12.81 -15.71 -9.55
C ARG A 134 -13.02 -14.21 -9.83
N MET A 135 -12.76 -13.75 -11.06
CA MET A 135 -12.76 -12.34 -11.41
C MET A 135 -14.13 -11.70 -11.15
N ALA A 136 -15.18 -12.23 -11.78
CA ALA A 136 -16.54 -11.71 -11.67
C ALA A 136 -17.17 -11.95 -10.28
N SER A 137 -16.91 -13.10 -9.66
CA SER A 137 -17.61 -13.51 -8.44
C SER A 137 -16.97 -13.02 -7.14
N THR A 138 -15.71 -12.58 -7.19
CA THR A 138 -14.93 -12.30 -5.96
C THR A 138 -14.08 -11.05 -6.11
N ILE A 139 -13.26 -10.95 -7.16
CA ILE A 139 -12.30 -9.85 -7.30
C ILE A 139 -12.97 -8.53 -7.68
N ALA A 140 -13.82 -8.51 -8.71
CA ALA A 140 -14.49 -7.30 -9.16
C ALA A 140 -15.41 -6.71 -8.06
N PRO A 141 -16.25 -7.50 -7.34
CA PRO A 141 -17.01 -6.99 -6.21
C PRO A 141 -16.15 -6.39 -5.09
N PHE A 142 -15.03 -7.03 -4.74
CA PHE A 142 -14.10 -6.49 -3.75
C PHE A 142 -13.46 -5.16 -4.22
N VAL A 143 -13.09 -5.08 -5.50
CA VAL A 143 -12.54 -3.88 -6.13
C VAL A 143 -13.57 -2.74 -6.09
N GLU A 144 -14.81 -2.97 -6.51
CA GLU A 144 -15.88 -1.96 -6.48
C GLU A 144 -16.15 -1.43 -5.06
N LYS A 145 -16.18 -2.32 -4.06
CA LYS A 145 -16.35 -1.91 -2.66
C LYS A 145 -15.16 -1.10 -2.13
N SER A 146 -13.94 -1.57 -2.41
CA SER A 146 -12.71 -0.86 -1.99
C SER A 146 -12.66 0.55 -2.59
N LEU A 147 -13.13 0.67 -3.83
CA LEU A 147 -13.27 1.93 -4.53
C LEU A 147 -14.30 2.86 -3.90
N ALA A 148 -15.50 2.37 -3.61
CA ALA A 148 -16.51 3.16 -2.93
C ALA A 148 -16.06 3.66 -1.54
N VAL A 149 -15.39 2.77 -0.78
CA VAL A 149 -14.83 3.11 0.53
C VAL A 149 -13.77 4.21 0.40
N ASN A 150 -12.78 4.01 -0.48
CA ASN A 150 -11.68 4.96 -0.64
C ASN A 150 -12.16 6.30 -1.23
N ASP A 151 -13.10 6.32 -2.17
CA ASP A 151 -13.66 7.56 -2.70
C ASP A 151 -14.33 8.39 -1.59
N THR A 152 -15.06 7.74 -0.68
CA THR A 152 -15.70 8.40 0.46
C THR A 152 -14.65 9.05 1.38
N LEU A 153 -13.56 8.34 1.68
CA LEU A 153 -12.50 8.85 2.54
C LEU A 153 -11.69 9.97 1.85
N ILE A 154 -11.45 9.84 0.54
CA ILE A 154 -10.79 10.88 -0.27
C ILE A 154 -11.64 12.16 -0.31
N ASP A 155 -12.96 12.06 -0.47
CA ASP A 155 -13.86 13.22 -0.46
C ASP A 155 -13.90 13.89 0.92
N ALA A 156 -13.88 13.12 2.01
CA ALA A 156 -13.75 13.65 3.36
C ALA A 156 -12.44 14.45 3.56
N PHE A 157 -11.31 13.93 3.06
CA PHE A 157 -10.05 14.68 3.08
C PHE A 157 -10.09 15.91 2.16
N ASN A 158 -10.74 15.83 1.00
CA ASN A 158 -10.91 16.94 0.08
C ASN A 158 -11.56 18.14 0.77
N GLU A 159 -12.66 17.90 1.49
CA GLU A 159 -13.34 18.95 2.27
C GLU A 159 -12.43 19.52 3.36
N LYS A 160 -11.78 18.67 4.15
CA LYS A 160 -10.90 19.10 5.25
C LYS A 160 -9.65 19.86 4.79
N LEU A 161 -9.21 19.62 3.56
CA LEU A 161 -8.13 20.36 2.91
C LEU A 161 -8.61 21.68 2.29
N GLY A 162 -9.90 22.01 2.36
CA GLY A 162 -10.45 23.24 1.78
C GLY A 162 -10.39 23.26 0.24
N LEU A 163 -10.36 22.09 -0.40
CA LEU A 163 -10.30 21.97 -1.85
C LEU A 163 -11.70 22.12 -2.48
N PRO A 164 -11.79 22.54 -3.76
CA PRO A 164 -13.03 22.49 -4.53
C PRO A 164 -13.61 21.07 -4.53
N ARG A 165 -14.94 20.97 -4.57
CA ARG A 165 -15.64 19.68 -4.54
C ARG A 165 -15.09 18.74 -5.61
N GLY A 166 -14.67 17.55 -5.17
CA GLY A 166 -14.18 16.49 -6.04
C GLY A 166 -12.78 16.70 -6.62
N ALA A 167 -12.02 17.73 -6.20
CA ALA A 167 -10.68 17.99 -6.73
C ALA A 167 -9.76 16.76 -6.62
N LEU A 168 -9.74 16.09 -5.45
CA LEU A 168 -8.96 14.86 -5.28
C LEU A 168 -9.55 13.67 -6.07
N LEU A 169 -10.87 13.52 -6.13
CA LEU A 169 -11.51 12.43 -6.89
C LEU A 169 -11.29 12.57 -8.40
N ASN A 170 -11.18 13.80 -8.91
CA ASN A 170 -10.86 14.08 -10.31
C ASN A 170 -9.43 13.65 -10.69
N LEU A 171 -8.54 13.40 -9.71
CA LEU A 171 -7.23 12.79 -9.94
C LEU A 171 -7.32 11.25 -10.02
N HIS A 172 -8.47 10.66 -9.73
CA HIS A 172 -8.75 9.23 -9.72
C HIS A 172 -9.94 8.84 -10.63
N PRO A 173 -10.01 9.34 -11.88
CA PRO A 173 -11.14 9.07 -12.76
C PRO A 173 -11.26 7.58 -13.11
N ARG A 174 -12.49 7.10 -13.27
CA ARG A 174 -12.80 5.70 -13.62
C ARG A 174 -12.55 5.32 -15.07
N HIS A 175 -12.48 6.32 -15.94
CA HIS A 175 -12.37 6.16 -17.38
C HIS A 175 -10.94 6.35 -17.89
N GLU A 176 -9.98 6.62 -17.00
CA GLU A 176 -8.56 6.62 -17.33
C GLU A 176 -7.85 5.50 -16.58
N PHE A 177 -6.82 4.98 -17.24
CA PHE A 177 -5.95 3.98 -16.68
C PHE A 177 -5.19 4.52 -15.46
N SER A 178 -5.10 3.70 -14.42
CA SER A 178 -4.33 4.03 -13.20
C SER A 178 -3.46 2.86 -12.76
N GLY A 179 -2.45 3.14 -11.96
CA GLY A 179 -1.66 2.12 -11.28
C GLY A 179 -2.40 1.38 -10.15
N SER A 180 -3.71 1.57 -9.98
CA SER A 180 -4.49 1.00 -8.89
C SER A 180 -4.61 -0.51 -9.02
N ALA A 181 -4.43 -1.24 -7.91
CA ALA A 181 -4.47 -2.70 -7.95
C ALA A 181 -4.89 -3.30 -6.62
N THR A 182 -5.52 -4.47 -6.73
CA THR A 182 -5.66 -5.40 -5.61
C THR A 182 -4.47 -6.34 -5.58
N ARG A 183 -3.78 -6.40 -4.44
CA ARG A 183 -2.65 -7.29 -4.17
C ARG A 183 -3.04 -8.34 -3.16
N ILE A 184 -2.84 -9.61 -3.50
CA ILE A 184 -2.86 -10.70 -2.52
C ILE A 184 -1.41 -11.17 -2.34
N THR A 185 -0.89 -11.03 -1.12
CA THR A 185 0.49 -11.43 -0.77
C THR A 185 0.47 -12.66 0.11
N TYR A 186 1.31 -13.63 -0.22
CA TYR A 186 1.58 -14.83 0.55
C TYR A 186 2.99 -14.79 1.14
N SER A 187 3.10 -15.09 2.43
CA SER A 187 4.37 -15.37 3.11
C SER A 187 4.31 -16.75 3.78
N PRO A 188 5.29 -17.63 3.55
CA PRO A 188 5.33 -18.93 4.20
C PRO A 188 5.63 -18.82 5.71
N PRO A 189 5.28 -19.84 6.51
CA PRO A 189 5.62 -19.94 7.92
C PRO A 189 7.13 -19.83 8.13
N ARG A 190 7.51 -19.21 9.25
CA ARG A 190 8.90 -19.08 9.67
C ARG A 190 8.99 -19.17 11.19
N LEU A 191 9.69 -20.22 11.64
CA LEU A 191 9.97 -20.47 13.06
C LEU A 191 11.30 -19.87 13.52
N ASP A 192 12.09 -19.29 12.61
CA ASP A 192 13.32 -18.62 12.99
C ASP A 192 13.00 -17.30 13.72
N HIS A 193 13.56 -17.16 14.92
CA HIS A 193 13.39 -15.97 15.78
C HIS A 193 14.13 -14.73 15.25
N ASP A 194 14.93 -14.86 14.20
CA ASP A 194 15.52 -13.71 13.52
C ASP A 194 14.40 -12.90 12.87
N VAL A 195 14.27 -11.64 13.29
CA VAL A 195 13.35 -10.66 12.66
C VAL A 195 13.88 -10.33 11.26
N ARG A 196 13.64 -11.24 10.32
CA ARG A 196 13.92 -11.01 8.90
C ARG A 196 12.74 -10.28 8.29
N THR A 197 13.05 -9.18 7.60
CA THR A 197 12.06 -8.32 6.99
C THR A 197 11.48 -9.01 5.75
N ALA A 198 10.18 -9.28 5.74
CA ALA A 198 9.47 -9.90 4.60
C ALA A 198 9.14 -8.86 3.52
N ILE A 199 8.86 -7.62 3.94
CA ILE A 199 8.75 -6.44 3.07
C ILE A 199 9.48 -5.30 3.76
N SER A 200 10.44 -4.69 3.05
CA SER A 200 11.31 -3.62 3.56
C SER A 200 10.56 -2.43 4.15
N ALA A 201 11.25 -1.63 4.95
CA ALA A 201 10.74 -0.32 5.35
C ALA A 201 10.41 0.53 4.11
N HIS A 202 9.18 1.03 4.01
CA HIS A 202 8.73 1.85 2.91
C HIS A 202 7.53 2.72 3.29
N THR A 203 7.24 3.71 2.45
CA THR A 203 5.92 4.32 2.31
C THR A 203 5.22 3.75 1.08
N ASP A 204 3.89 3.84 1.07
CA ASP A 204 3.09 3.46 -0.08
C ASP A 204 3.09 4.56 -1.13
N PHE A 205 3.13 4.17 -2.40
CA PHE A 205 3.28 5.10 -3.51
C PHE A 205 1.98 5.82 -3.88
N GLY A 206 0.83 5.19 -3.65
CA GLY A 206 -0.47 5.68 -4.09
C GLY A 206 -1.01 6.84 -3.26
N SER A 207 -2.31 7.04 -3.36
CA SER A 207 -3.04 8.01 -2.56
C SER A 207 -3.48 7.40 -1.24
N MET A 208 -4.04 6.19 -1.29
CA MET A 208 -4.55 5.46 -0.14
C MET A 208 -4.38 3.96 -0.29
N THR A 209 -4.26 3.28 0.85
CA THR A 209 -4.16 1.84 0.97
C THR A 209 -5.28 1.33 1.88
N PHE A 210 -5.93 0.25 1.46
CA PHE A 210 -6.98 -0.45 2.20
C PHE A 210 -6.59 -1.92 2.38
N LEU A 211 -6.13 -2.28 3.59
CA LEU A 211 -5.46 -3.54 3.91
C LEU A 211 -6.31 -4.41 4.85
N HIS A 212 -6.43 -5.69 4.49
CA HIS A 212 -6.94 -6.75 5.36
C HIS A 212 -5.85 -7.78 5.65
N ASN A 213 -5.66 -8.10 6.93
CA ASN A 213 -4.79 -9.16 7.40
C ASN A 213 -5.43 -9.89 8.58
N ARG A 214 -5.09 -11.17 8.74
CA ARG A 214 -5.52 -11.98 9.90
C ARG A 214 -4.40 -12.16 10.93
N LEU A 215 -3.19 -12.44 10.41
CA LEU A 215 -1.98 -12.54 11.23
C LEU A 215 -1.25 -11.20 11.27
N GLY A 216 -0.44 -11.04 12.32
CA GLY A 216 0.42 -9.88 12.52
C GLY A 216 1.53 -9.75 11.47
N GLY A 217 2.59 -9.03 11.86
CA GLY A 217 3.76 -8.78 11.03
C GLY A 217 3.85 -7.38 10.47
N LEU A 218 2.74 -6.63 10.34
CA LEU A 218 2.80 -5.21 10.01
C LEU A 218 3.39 -4.42 11.20
N GLN A 219 4.39 -3.61 10.92
CA GLN A 219 4.97 -2.67 11.88
C GLN A 219 5.06 -1.27 11.30
N VAL A 220 4.87 -0.27 12.15
CA VAL A 220 5.05 1.15 11.82
C VAL A 220 6.20 1.71 12.67
N LEU A 221 6.96 2.65 12.10
CA LEU A 221 7.93 3.43 12.88
C LEU A 221 7.28 4.78 13.19
N VAL A 222 6.85 4.96 14.44
CA VAL A 222 6.17 6.20 14.86
C VAL A 222 7.16 7.37 14.82
N PRO A 223 6.76 8.57 14.37
CA PRO A 223 7.63 9.74 14.41
C PRO A 223 8.20 9.98 15.82
N GLY A 224 9.54 10.07 15.92
CA GLY A 224 10.25 10.26 17.18
C GLY A 224 10.48 8.98 18.01
N ALA A 225 9.98 7.82 17.59
CA ALA A 225 10.29 6.54 18.22
C ALA A 225 11.59 5.95 17.66
N GLU A 226 12.35 5.27 18.51
CA GLU A 226 13.54 4.51 18.10
C GLU A 226 13.19 3.08 17.66
N GLU A 227 12.02 2.58 18.08
CA GLU A 227 11.59 1.20 17.88
C GLU A 227 10.34 1.08 16.99
N TRP A 228 10.31 -0.01 16.21
CA TRP A 228 9.16 -0.40 15.41
C TRP A 228 8.04 -0.96 16.29
N GLN A 229 6.81 -0.50 16.07
CA GLN A 229 5.64 -0.95 16.82
C GLN A 229 4.70 -1.77 15.93
N TYR A 230 4.15 -2.87 16.45
CA TYR A 230 3.23 -3.70 15.67
C TYR A 230 1.85 -3.03 15.50
N VAL A 231 1.21 -3.29 14.37
CA VAL A 231 -0.21 -3.03 14.17
C VAL A 231 -0.94 -4.36 14.29
N LYS A 232 -1.74 -4.49 15.36
CA LYS A 232 -2.49 -5.71 15.69
C LYS A 232 -3.69 -5.86 14.74
N PRO A 233 -3.81 -6.96 13.96
CA PRO A 233 -5.03 -7.20 13.20
C PRO A 233 -6.25 -7.28 14.13
N ILE A 234 -7.33 -6.60 13.75
CA ILE A 234 -8.60 -6.63 14.48
C ILE A 234 -9.66 -7.23 13.55
N PRO A 235 -10.33 -8.35 13.92
CA PRO A 235 -11.42 -8.90 13.14
C PRO A 235 -12.48 -7.86 12.78
N GLY A 236 -13.03 -7.95 11.57
CA GLY A 236 -13.99 -6.97 11.03
C GLY A 236 -13.45 -5.55 10.80
N HIS A 237 -12.14 -5.33 10.91
CA HIS A 237 -11.52 -4.03 10.59
C HIS A 237 -10.54 -4.16 9.43
N ALA A 238 -10.52 -3.16 8.57
CA ALA A 238 -9.41 -2.90 7.68
C ALA A 238 -8.37 -2.00 8.37
N ILE A 239 -7.12 -2.07 7.92
CA ILE A 239 -6.08 -1.10 8.22
C ILE A 239 -5.98 -0.19 7.00
N CYS A 240 -6.08 1.11 7.20
CA CYS A 240 -5.96 2.09 6.13
C CYS A 240 -4.74 2.97 6.36
N ASN A 241 -4.12 3.44 5.28
CA ASN A 241 -3.08 4.45 5.35
C ASN A 241 -3.03 5.36 4.13
N ILE A 242 -2.49 6.56 4.35
CA ILE A 242 -2.16 7.55 3.30
C ILE A 242 -0.85 7.14 2.62
N GLY A 243 -0.81 7.24 1.30
CA GLY A 243 0.41 7.09 0.50
C GLY A 243 1.00 8.43 0.01
N ASP A 244 2.18 8.34 -0.57
CA ASP A 244 3.01 9.47 -1.01
C ASP A 244 2.28 10.42 -1.98
N ALA A 245 1.45 9.92 -2.90
CA ALA A 245 0.73 10.78 -3.84
C ALA A 245 -0.23 11.73 -3.11
N MET A 246 -0.93 11.25 -2.08
CA MET A 246 -1.82 12.08 -1.28
C MET A 246 -1.05 13.06 -0.37
N VAL A 247 0.14 12.68 0.09
CA VAL A 247 1.06 13.60 0.79
C VAL A 247 1.48 14.73 -0.16
N ILE A 248 1.79 14.42 -1.42
CA ILE A 248 2.14 15.40 -2.45
C ILE A 248 0.97 16.34 -2.72
N PHE A 249 -0.22 15.80 -3.01
CA PHE A 249 -1.41 16.62 -3.33
C PHE A 249 -1.78 17.57 -2.19
N SER A 250 -1.68 17.11 -0.93
CA SER A 250 -2.00 17.90 0.26
C SER A 250 -0.87 18.83 0.73
N GLY A 251 0.25 18.92 0.01
CA GLY A 251 1.37 19.77 0.42
C GLY A 251 2.02 19.34 1.75
N GLY A 252 1.92 18.05 2.08
CA GLY A 252 2.45 17.48 3.32
C GLY A 252 1.58 17.65 4.56
N ILE A 253 0.34 18.14 4.43
CA ILE A 253 -0.63 18.19 5.54
C ILE A 253 -1.01 16.78 5.99
N LEU A 254 -1.39 15.93 5.03
CA LEU A 254 -1.58 14.50 5.29
C LEU A 254 -0.21 13.81 5.33
N ARG A 255 -0.08 12.78 6.18
CA ARG A 255 1.18 12.10 6.44
C ARG A 255 1.14 10.68 5.91
N SER A 256 2.19 10.24 5.23
CA SER A 256 2.45 8.83 4.98
C SER A 256 3.60 8.39 5.87
N ASN A 257 3.39 7.34 6.66
CA ASN A 257 4.38 6.88 7.62
C ASN A 257 5.07 5.60 7.15
N ILE A 258 6.35 5.50 7.51
CA ILE A 258 7.17 4.36 7.12
C ILE A 258 6.72 3.12 7.89
N HIS A 259 6.51 2.04 7.14
CA HIS A 259 6.04 0.77 7.66
C HIS A 259 6.82 -0.38 7.00
N ARG A 260 6.82 -1.54 7.65
CA ARG A 260 7.44 -2.76 7.15
C ARG A 260 6.58 -3.97 7.48
N VAL A 261 6.86 -5.09 6.82
CA VAL A 261 6.29 -6.38 7.20
C VAL A 261 7.42 -7.31 7.64
N VAL A 262 7.31 -7.81 8.85
CA VAL A 262 8.17 -8.85 9.43
C VAL A 262 7.36 -10.14 9.62
N ASN A 263 8.03 -11.22 10.05
CA ASN A 263 7.33 -12.45 10.44
C ASN A 263 6.26 -12.15 11.50
N PRO A 264 5.08 -12.81 11.46
CA PRO A 264 4.08 -12.66 12.51
C PRO A 264 4.66 -13.01 13.90
N PRO A 265 4.26 -12.28 14.95
CA PRO A 265 4.82 -12.48 16.28
C PRO A 265 4.28 -13.73 16.97
N GLY A 266 5.11 -14.32 17.85
CA GLY A 266 4.73 -15.46 18.68
C GLY A 266 4.28 -16.68 17.87
N ALA A 267 3.23 -17.37 18.35
CA ALA A 267 2.70 -18.57 17.71
C ALA A 267 2.16 -18.33 16.28
N GLN A 268 1.84 -17.08 15.91
CA GLN A 268 1.39 -16.77 14.55
C GLN A 268 2.48 -17.00 13.50
N GLY A 269 3.77 -16.95 13.87
CA GLY A 269 4.88 -17.17 12.92
C GLY A 269 4.89 -18.56 12.30
N SER A 270 4.23 -19.53 12.94
CA SER A 270 4.11 -20.92 12.48
C SER A 270 3.06 -21.14 11.39
N PHE A 271 2.37 -20.09 10.93
CA PHE A 271 1.22 -20.19 10.03
C PHE A 271 1.45 -19.43 8.72
N ASP A 272 0.85 -19.93 7.63
CA ASP A 272 0.80 -19.20 6.36
C ASP A 272 0.17 -17.83 6.59
N ARG A 273 0.84 -16.77 6.14
CA ARG A 273 0.33 -15.41 6.21
C ARG A 273 -0.15 -14.95 4.84
N TYR A 274 -1.41 -14.57 4.78
CA TYR A 274 -1.97 -13.83 3.65
C TYR A 274 -2.29 -12.39 4.05
N SER A 275 -2.06 -11.45 3.15
CA SER A 275 -2.55 -10.08 3.26
C SER A 275 -3.14 -9.61 1.94
N LEU A 276 -4.29 -8.96 2.02
CA LEU A 276 -5.08 -8.45 0.92
C LEU A 276 -5.04 -6.93 0.98
N VAL A 277 -4.58 -6.29 -0.08
CA VAL A 277 -4.45 -4.84 -0.14
C VAL A 277 -5.12 -4.31 -1.39
N TYR A 278 -5.95 -3.29 -1.26
CA TYR A 278 -6.32 -2.44 -2.38
C TYR A 278 -5.50 -1.15 -2.34
N PHE A 279 -4.73 -0.89 -3.40
CA PHE A 279 -3.98 0.34 -3.59
C PHE A 279 -4.74 1.29 -4.50
N THR A 280 -5.17 2.43 -3.97
CA THR A 280 -5.71 3.53 -4.77
C THR A 280 -4.57 4.40 -5.27
N ARG A 281 -4.49 4.60 -6.58
CA ARG A 281 -3.50 5.47 -7.23
C ARG A 281 -4.18 6.45 -8.18
N PRO A 282 -3.60 7.64 -8.39
CA PRO A 282 -4.08 8.57 -9.40
C PRO A 282 -4.05 7.95 -10.80
N ALA A 283 -4.80 8.55 -11.73
CA ALA A 283 -4.68 8.21 -13.15
C ALA A 283 -3.24 8.40 -13.64
N ASP A 284 -2.83 7.54 -14.57
CA ASP A 284 -1.46 7.42 -15.07
C ASP A 284 -0.92 8.76 -15.60
N THR A 285 -1.80 9.59 -16.16
CA THR A 285 -1.56 10.90 -16.77
C THR A 285 -1.41 12.05 -15.77
N VAL A 286 -1.85 11.87 -14.52
CA VAL A 286 -1.87 12.94 -13.50
C VAL A 286 -0.45 13.33 -13.13
N ILE A 287 -0.11 14.62 -13.25
CA ILE A 287 1.16 15.16 -12.76
C ILE A 287 1.10 15.23 -11.23
N LEU A 288 2.07 14.61 -10.55
CA LEU A 288 2.14 14.64 -9.09
C LEU A 288 2.69 15.99 -8.63
N ARG A 289 1.79 16.86 -8.16
CA ARG A 289 2.11 18.18 -7.59
C ARG A 289 1.16 18.58 -6.47
N ALA A 290 1.58 19.48 -5.58
CA ALA A 290 0.69 20.05 -4.57
C ALA A 290 -0.45 20.85 -5.21
N LEU A 291 -1.65 20.71 -4.66
CA LEU A 291 -2.85 21.43 -5.09
C LEU A 291 -2.92 22.83 -4.45
N ARG A 292 -1.79 23.54 -4.39
CA ARG A 292 -1.66 24.86 -3.75
C ARG A 292 -2.45 25.96 -4.45
N ASP A 293 -2.74 25.78 -5.74
CA ASP A 293 -3.52 26.74 -6.52
C ASP A 293 -5.02 26.65 -6.19
N ASP A 294 -5.44 25.53 -5.58
CA ASP A 294 -6.84 25.20 -5.30
C ASP A 294 -7.19 25.27 -3.80
N SER A 295 -6.21 25.47 -2.91
CA SER A 295 -6.44 25.54 -1.46
C SER A 295 -5.41 26.43 -0.75
N ASP A 296 -5.90 27.45 -0.03
CA ASP A 296 -5.09 28.32 0.81
C ASP A 296 -4.34 27.53 1.90
N LEU A 297 -4.98 26.49 2.46
CA LEU A 297 -4.37 25.63 3.48
C LEU A 297 -3.15 24.90 2.91
N ILE A 298 -3.27 24.37 1.69
CA ILE A 298 -2.17 23.68 1.02
C ILE A 298 -1.08 24.68 0.61
N ALA A 299 -1.46 25.86 0.10
CA ALA A 299 -0.51 26.92 -0.23
C ALA A 299 0.33 27.35 0.98
N GLU A 300 -0.31 27.55 2.13
CA GLU A 300 0.35 27.91 3.38
C GLU A 300 1.28 26.78 3.86
N ALA A 301 0.81 25.52 3.86
CA ALA A 301 1.62 24.38 4.28
C ALA A 301 2.88 24.20 3.40
N VAL A 302 2.75 24.38 2.09
CA VAL A 302 3.87 24.32 1.15
C VAL A 302 4.85 25.47 1.41
N ALA A 303 4.35 26.70 1.64
CA ALA A 303 5.19 27.85 1.91
C ALA A 303 6.01 27.72 3.21
N GLN A 304 5.45 27.04 4.22
CA GLN A 304 6.11 26.80 5.51
C GLN A 304 7.06 25.58 5.49
N SER A 305 6.99 24.74 4.46
CA SER A 305 7.81 23.53 4.37
C SER A 305 9.23 23.82 3.91
N SER A 306 10.23 23.38 4.68
CA SER A 306 11.64 23.41 4.27
C SER A 306 11.96 22.46 3.11
N GLU A 307 11.03 21.55 2.76
CA GLU A 307 11.17 20.58 1.69
C GLU A 307 10.12 20.78 0.59
N SER A 308 9.60 22.00 0.41
CA SER A 308 8.51 22.31 -0.53
C SER A 308 8.73 21.79 -1.96
N GLN A 309 9.98 21.73 -2.43
CA GLN A 309 10.34 21.18 -3.74
C GLN A 309 9.92 19.71 -3.94
N LYS A 310 9.77 18.92 -2.87
CA LYS A 310 9.36 17.50 -2.98
C LYS A 310 7.90 17.34 -3.39
N PHE A 311 7.09 18.39 -3.24
CA PHE A 311 5.69 18.38 -3.59
C PHE A 311 5.42 18.81 -5.04
N ASP A 312 6.46 19.13 -5.82
CA ASP A 312 6.35 19.44 -7.25
C ASP A 312 7.26 18.50 -8.03
N THR A 313 6.79 17.28 -8.31
CA THR A 313 7.66 16.22 -8.85
C THR A 313 8.04 16.42 -10.32
N GLY A 314 7.24 17.18 -11.07
CA GLY A 314 7.41 17.42 -12.51
C GLY A 314 7.18 16.19 -13.40
N VAL A 315 6.63 15.10 -12.85
CA VAL A 315 6.39 13.85 -13.57
C VAL A 315 4.98 13.34 -13.35
N THR A 316 4.51 12.51 -14.27
CA THR A 316 3.21 11.83 -14.16
C THR A 316 3.22 10.73 -13.09
N ALA A 317 2.05 10.35 -12.60
CA ALA A 317 1.88 9.27 -11.64
C ALA A 317 2.45 7.95 -12.18
N LEU A 318 2.27 7.67 -13.47
CA LEU A 318 2.84 6.49 -14.12
C LEU A 318 4.38 6.50 -14.13
N GLU A 319 5.00 7.60 -14.55
CA GLU A 319 6.45 7.73 -14.58
C GLU A 319 7.05 7.59 -13.17
N TRP A 320 6.42 8.24 -12.19
CA TRP A 320 6.84 8.21 -10.80
C TRP A 320 6.73 6.81 -10.21
N LEU A 321 5.59 6.14 -10.38
CA LEU A 321 5.36 4.75 -9.96
C LEU A 321 6.37 3.80 -10.62
N THR A 322 6.50 3.89 -11.94
CA THR A 322 7.38 3.05 -12.75
C THR A 322 8.82 3.13 -12.24
N ARG A 323 9.32 4.35 -11.98
CA ARG A 323 10.65 4.59 -11.44
C ARG A 323 10.84 3.91 -10.07
N ARG A 324 9.88 4.08 -9.16
CA ARG A 324 9.94 3.55 -7.79
C ARG A 324 9.89 2.02 -7.77
N VAL A 325 9.03 1.41 -8.59
CA VAL A 325 8.90 -0.05 -8.72
C VAL A 325 10.16 -0.66 -9.33
N LYS A 326 10.70 -0.07 -10.41
CA LYS A 326 11.93 -0.54 -11.05
C LYS A 326 13.08 -0.68 -10.05
N ASN A 327 13.23 0.29 -9.16
CA ASN A 327 14.32 0.33 -8.17
C ASN A 327 14.23 -0.77 -7.09
N ARG A 328 13.05 -1.41 -6.89
CA ARG A 328 12.89 -2.54 -5.95
C ARG A 328 13.35 -3.89 -6.50
N ARG A 329 13.44 -4.04 -7.83
CA ARG A 329 13.73 -5.33 -8.46
C ARG A 329 15.20 -5.71 -8.32
N ALA A 330 15.46 -6.94 -7.89
CA ALA A 330 16.81 -7.43 -7.70
C ALA A 330 17.64 -7.40 -9.00
N ALA A 331 16.98 -7.62 -10.15
CA ALA A 331 17.60 -7.53 -11.48
C ALA A 331 18.14 -6.12 -11.78
N ASN A 332 17.44 -5.08 -11.32
CA ASN A 332 17.78 -3.68 -11.59
C ASN A 332 18.82 -3.10 -10.62
N GLN A 333 19.09 -3.76 -9.50
CA GLN A 333 20.13 -3.32 -8.56
C GLN A 333 21.56 -3.65 -9.01
N LYS A 334 21.74 -4.66 -9.89
CA LYS A 334 23.07 -5.13 -10.34
C LYS A 334 23.85 -4.13 -11.20
N ALA A 335 23.23 -3.02 -11.63
CA ALA A 335 23.88 -1.97 -12.43
C ALA A 335 24.49 -0.83 -11.60
N ARG A 336 24.47 -0.90 -10.26
CA ARG A 336 24.97 0.17 -9.39
C ARG A 336 25.99 -0.40 -8.40
N VAL A 337 27.24 0.05 -8.52
CA VAL A 337 28.29 -0.16 -7.51
C VAL A 337 27.73 0.31 -6.18
N ILE A 338 27.64 -0.58 -5.19
CA ILE A 338 27.27 -0.27 -3.81
C ILE A 338 28.54 0.30 -3.14
N PRO A 339 28.62 1.61 -2.84
CA PRO A 339 29.72 2.14 -2.05
C PRO A 339 29.60 1.67 -0.59
N THR A 340 30.70 1.17 -0.02
CA THR A 340 30.74 0.53 1.30
C THR A 340 30.81 1.54 2.47
N GLN A 341 30.23 2.74 2.35
CA GLN A 341 30.36 3.79 3.36
C GLN A 341 29.20 3.84 4.38
N LYS A 342 29.55 4.17 5.63
CA LYS A 342 28.74 4.08 6.85
C LYS A 342 27.51 5.03 6.93
N GLY A 343 27.18 5.77 5.86
CA GLY A 343 26.05 6.70 5.79
C GLY A 343 24.93 6.33 4.80
N GLU A 344 25.16 5.34 3.92
CA GLU A 344 24.21 5.03 2.85
C GLU A 344 23.07 4.09 3.28
N GLY A 345 23.25 3.35 4.37
CA GLY A 345 22.17 2.56 4.99
C GLY A 345 21.00 3.42 5.47
N GLU A 346 21.28 4.63 5.98
CA GLU A 346 20.25 5.61 6.34
C GLU A 346 19.53 6.18 5.11
N ALA A 347 20.25 6.42 4.01
CA ALA A 347 19.65 6.87 2.75
C ALA A 347 18.77 5.78 2.09
N TRP A 348 19.16 4.50 2.22
CA TRP A 348 18.34 3.37 1.80
C TRP A 348 17.07 3.22 2.63
N LEU A 349 17.16 3.37 3.96
CA LEU A 349 16.00 3.36 4.86
C LEU A 349 15.04 4.53 4.58
N LYS A 350 15.57 5.74 4.34
CA LYS A 350 14.76 6.93 4.00
C LYS A 350 14.02 6.79 2.67
N SER A 351 14.58 6.06 1.71
CA SER A 351 14.00 5.88 0.39
C SER A 351 13.30 4.54 0.17
N GLY A 352 13.38 3.61 1.15
CA GLY A 352 13.02 2.21 0.98
C GLY A 352 13.73 1.55 -0.21
N GLY A 353 14.91 2.02 -0.58
CA GLY A 353 15.65 1.63 -1.78
C GLY A 353 15.05 2.09 -3.11
N THR A 354 14.08 3.03 -3.09
CA THR A 354 13.28 3.38 -4.28
C THR A 354 13.57 4.76 -4.88
N GLU A 355 14.26 5.62 -4.13
CA GLU A 355 14.73 6.94 -4.56
C GLU A 355 16.12 7.21 -3.99
N HIS A 356 17.15 6.90 -4.78
CA HIS A 356 18.50 7.35 -4.49
C HIS A 356 18.81 8.55 -5.39
N THR A 357 18.99 9.73 -4.79
CA THR A 357 19.58 10.86 -5.49
C THR A 357 21.07 10.58 -5.68
N THR A 358 21.50 10.27 -6.90
CA THR A 358 22.90 10.47 -7.32
C THR A 358 23.16 11.97 -7.44
N ARG A 359 23.22 12.69 -6.32
CA ARG A 359 23.93 13.96 -6.26
C ARG A 359 25.17 13.70 -5.41
N ALA A 360 26.26 13.37 -6.10
CA ALA A 360 27.56 13.73 -5.60
C ALA A 360 27.56 15.27 -5.48
N LEU A 361 27.75 15.77 -4.25
CA LEU A 361 28.31 17.10 -4.03
C LEU A 361 29.82 16.93 -3.87
#